data_AF-A0A5R2NCA4-F1
#
_entry.id   AF-A0A5R2NCA4-F1
#
_cell.length_a   1.000
_cell.length_b   1.000
_cell.length_c   1.000
_cell.angle_alpha   90.00
_cell.angle_beta   90.00
_cell.angle_gamma   90.00
#
_symmetry.space_group_name_H-M   'P 1'
#
loop_
_entity.id
_entity.type
_entity.pdbx_description
1 polymer ?
#
loop_
_entity_poly.entity_id
_entity_poly.type
_entity_poly.pdbx_seq_one_letter_code
_entity_poly.pdbx_strand_id
1 'polypeptide(L)'
;MSAQSPLRDGDTAGFELIETMRWEPASGFLRLDRHLARLYGSAVELGFSYDPQKVGEALSGAVNRSPIAMRTRLALSRNGETNASAQPYEPLAADKVW
;
A
#
# COMPACT_ATOMS: atom_id res chain seq x y z
N MET A 1 5.53 -0.38 -25.79
CA MET A 1 5.18 -0.56 -24.36
C MET A 1 6.36 -0.06 -23.55
N SER A 2 6.26 1.14 -22.96
CA SER A 2 7.36 1.72 -22.18
C SER A 2 7.47 0.97 -20.84
N ALA A 3 8.62 0.34 -20.61
CA ALA A 3 8.93 -0.25 -19.32
C ALA A 3 9.04 0.86 -18.28
N GLN A 4 8.28 0.72 -17.19
CA GLN A 4 8.31 1.62 -16.05
C GLN A 4 9.72 1.51 -15.40
N SER A 5 10.39 2.65 -15.18
CA SER A 5 11.74 2.70 -14.59
C SER A 5 11.80 1.93 -13.24
N PRO A 6 12.83 1.13 -12.96
CA PRO A 6 12.93 0.33 -11.73
C PRO A 6 13.12 1.18 -10.46
N LEU A 7 13.50 2.45 -10.61
CA LEU A 7 13.56 3.44 -9.55
C LEU A 7 12.81 4.69 -10.03
N ARG A 8 11.78 5.09 -9.28
CA ARG A 8 11.17 6.42 -9.44
C ARG A 8 12.04 7.41 -8.67
N ASP A 9 12.66 8.35 -9.39
CA ASP A 9 13.26 9.61 -8.94
C ASP A 9 13.55 9.70 -7.43
N GLY A 10 14.53 8.93 -6.95
CA GLY A 10 14.85 8.82 -5.54
C GLY A 10 15.90 9.81 -5.03
N ASP A 11 16.43 10.71 -5.87
CA ASP A 11 17.70 11.37 -5.56
C ASP A 11 17.59 12.86 -5.21
N THR A 12 16.40 13.46 -5.31
CA THR A 12 16.17 14.86 -4.86
C THR A 12 14.89 15.08 -4.05
N ALA A 13 13.98 14.09 -3.96
CA ALA A 13 12.63 14.24 -3.41
C ALA A 13 12.30 13.27 -2.25
N GLY A 14 13.24 13.00 -1.34
CA GLY A 14 12.96 12.13 -0.18
C GLY A 14 12.48 10.72 -0.53
N PHE A 15 11.86 10.03 0.43
CA PHE A 15 11.28 8.68 0.22
C PHE A 15 9.92 8.55 0.89
N GLU A 16 9.14 7.55 0.46
CA GLU A 16 7.83 7.20 1.02
C GLU A 16 7.90 5.89 1.80
N LEU A 17 7.06 5.76 2.82
CA LEU A 17 6.80 4.48 3.47
C LEU A 17 5.73 3.72 2.70
N ILE A 18 6.01 2.48 2.35
CA ILE A 18 5.15 1.66 1.50
C ILE A 18 4.61 0.45 2.25
N GLU A 19 3.31 0.24 2.14
CA GLU A 19 2.64 -1.00 2.50
C GLU A 19 2.01 -1.63 1.26
N THR A 20 2.19 -2.94 1.08
CA THR A 20 1.50 -3.69 0.02
C THR A 20 0.71 -4.82 0.66
N MET A 21 -0.59 -4.82 0.43
CA MET A 21 -1.55 -5.71 1.08
C MET A 21 -2.43 -6.40 0.04
N ARG A 22 -3.08 -7.49 0.46
CA ARG A 22 -4.18 -8.09 -0.30
C ARG A 22 -5.50 -7.67 0.34
N TRP A 23 -6.43 -7.22 -0.48
CA TRP A 23 -7.82 -7.01 -0.13
C TRP A 23 -8.67 -8.15 -0.70
N GLU A 24 -9.66 -8.60 0.08
CA GLU A 24 -10.60 -9.65 -0.29
C GLU A 24 -12.04 -9.18 0.01
N PRO A 25 -13.02 -9.42 -0.89
CA PRO A 25 -14.40 -8.97 -0.70
C PRO A 25 -15.06 -9.43 0.60
N ALA A 26 -14.76 -10.64 1.05
CA ALA A 26 -15.39 -11.24 2.22
C ALA A 26 -14.74 -10.85 3.56
N SER A 27 -13.45 -10.53 3.56
CA SER A 27 -12.64 -10.42 4.78
C SER A 27 -11.92 -9.07 4.91
N GLY A 28 -11.96 -8.21 3.89
CA GLY A 28 -11.27 -6.93 3.87
C GLY A 28 -9.77 -7.06 3.62
N PHE A 29 -8.97 -6.19 4.22
CA PHE A 29 -7.51 -6.22 4.08
C PHE A 29 -6.89 -7.30 4.96
N LEU A 30 -6.17 -8.23 4.33
CA LEU A 30 -5.50 -9.31 5.03
C LEU A 30 -4.38 -8.77 5.92
N ARG A 31 -4.42 -9.10 7.22
CA ARG A 31 -3.44 -8.68 8.25
C ARG A 31 -3.32 -7.15 8.37
N LEU A 32 -4.42 -6.43 8.16
CA LEU A 32 -4.45 -4.96 8.20
C LEU A 32 -3.73 -4.38 9.43
N ASP A 33 -4.02 -4.89 10.63
CA ASP A 33 -3.43 -4.39 11.87
C ASP A 33 -1.89 -4.49 11.87
N ARG A 34 -1.32 -5.55 11.28
CA ARG A 34 0.14 -5.72 11.19
C ARG A 34 0.75 -4.73 10.20
N HIS A 35 0.07 -4.48 9.08
CA HIS A 35 0.50 -3.49 8.10
C HIS A 35 0.46 -2.07 8.69
N LEU A 36 -0.63 -1.71 9.38
CA LEU A 36 -0.77 -0.40 10.02
C LEU A 36 0.23 -0.21 11.16
N ALA A 37 0.44 -1.23 12.01
CA ALA A 37 1.45 -1.18 13.07
C ALA A 37 2.85 -0.94 12.51
N ARG A 38 3.22 -1.60 11.40
CA ARG A 38 4.51 -1.39 10.73
C ARG A 38 4.61 0.01 10.12
N LEU A 39 3.56 0.48 9.44
CA LEU A 39 3.54 1.80 8.82
C LEU A 39 3.71 2.91 9.87
N TYR A 40 2.90 2.87 10.93
CA TYR A 40 2.93 3.88 11.98
C TYR A 40 4.19 3.79 12.85
N GLY A 41 4.68 2.59 13.15
CA GLY A 41 5.96 2.39 13.82
C GLY A 41 7.11 3.01 13.01
N SER A 42 7.20 2.67 11.72
CA SER A 42 8.19 3.26 10.82
C SER A 42 8.04 4.78 10.71
N ALA A 43 6.79 5.29 10.68
CA ALA A 43 6.54 6.71 10.59
C ALA A 43 7.06 7.46 11.84
N VAL A 44 6.83 6.91 13.04
CA VAL A 44 7.35 7.48 14.29
C VAL A 44 8.89 7.44 14.30
N GLU A 45 9.49 6.30 13.98
CA GLU A 45 10.95 6.12 14.01
C GLU A 45 11.69 7.01 13.00
N LEU A 46 11.08 7.26 11.84
CA LEU A 46 11.71 7.98 10.73
C LEU A 46 11.24 9.44 10.60
N GLY A 47 10.37 9.91 11.51
CA GLY A 47 9.87 11.28 11.57
C GLY A 47 8.93 11.64 10.42
N PHE A 48 7.99 10.75 10.07
CA PHE A 48 6.90 11.01 9.14
C PHE A 48 5.66 11.45 9.92
N SER A 49 4.94 12.45 9.39
CA SER A 49 3.59 12.74 9.85
C SER A 49 2.62 11.69 9.30
N TYR A 50 1.57 11.36 10.03
CA TYR A 50 0.50 10.49 9.53
C TYR A 50 -0.84 10.83 10.19
N ASP A 51 -1.91 10.50 9.49
CA ASP A 51 -3.29 10.63 9.95
C ASP A 51 -4.01 9.29 9.71
N PRO A 52 -4.38 8.54 10.77
CA PRO A 52 -5.05 7.26 10.64
C PRO A 52 -6.37 7.33 9.85
N GLN A 53 -7.09 8.45 9.94
CA GLN A 53 -8.34 8.63 9.21
C GLN A 53 -8.07 8.74 7.70
N LYS A 54 -7.10 9.57 7.29
CA LYS A 54 -6.71 9.68 5.87
C LYS A 54 -6.19 8.37 5.29
N VAL A 55 -5.46 7.59 6.10
CA VAL A 55 -5.02 6.24 5.71
C VAL A 55 -6.22 5.32 5.46
N GLY A 56 -7.19 5.31 6.37
CA GLY A 56 -8.42 4.51 6.21
C GLY A 56 -9.24 4.92 4.99
N GLU A 57 -9.39 6.22 4.75
CA GLU A 57 -10.09 6.78 3.59
C GLU A 57 -9.41 6.42 2.27
N ALA A 58 -8.07 6.58 2.19
CA ALA A 58 -7.29 6.22 1.01
C ALA A 58 -7.44 4.73 0.68
N LEU A 59 -7.31 3.86 1.69
CA LEU A 59 -7.45 2.42 1.51
C LEU A 59 -8.85 2.03 1.04
N SER A 60 -9.89 2.57 1.67
CA SER A 60 -11.29 2.28 1.34
C SER A 60 -11.63 2.79 -0.07
N GLY A 61 -11.16 3.98 -0.43
CA GLY A 61 -11.33 4.57 -1.75
C GLY A 61 -10.62 3.77 -2.85
N ALA A 62 -9.42 3.26 -2.59
CA ALA A 62 -8.65 2.51 -3.58
C ALA A 62 -9.32 1.19 -3.98
N VAL A 63 -9.95 0.48 -3.05
CA VAL A 63 -10.61 -0.80 -3.34
C VAL A 63 -12.07 -0.64 -3.76
N ASN A 64 -12.73 0.45 -3.35
CA ASN A 64 -14.10 0.82 -3.72
C ASN A 64 -15.10 -0.36 -3.74
N ARG A 65 -15.05 -1.23 -2.71
CA ARG A 65 -15.88 -2.45 -2.62
C ARG A 65 -15.78 -3.37 -3.85
N SER A 66 -14.60 -3.50 -4.44
CA SER A 66 -14.32 -4.37 -5.59
C SER A 66 -14.94 -5.77 -5.42
N PRO A 67 -15.53 -6.40 -6.45
CA PRO A 67 -16.06 -7.75 -6.30
C PRO A 67 -14.97 -8.84 -6.29
N ILE A 68 -13.70 -8.48 -6.51
CA ILE A 68 -12.57 -9.41 -6.66
C ILE A 68 -11.41 -9.05 -5.72
N ALA A 69 -10.54 -10.02 -5.45
CA ALA A 69 -9.34 -9.75 -4.66
C ALA A 69 -8.45 -8.69 -5.34
N MET A 70 -7.91 -7.76 -4.55
CA MET A 70 -7.07 -6.65 -5.04
C MET A 70 -5.72 -6.67 -4.34
N ARG A 71 -4.65 -6.39 -5.09
CA ARG A 71 -3.35 -5.99 -4.54
C ARG A 71 -3.37 -4.49 -4.35
N THR A 72 -3.34 -4.04 -3.11
CA THR A 72 -3.40 -2.62 -2.74
C THR A 72 -2.03 -2.15 -2.27
N ARG A 73 -1.51 -1.08 -2.88
CA ARG A 73 -0.29 -0.38 -2.47
C ARG A 73 -0.69 0.92 -1.78
N LEU A 74 -0.26 1.10 -0.55
CA LEU A 74 -0.37 2.33 0.22
C LEU A 74 1.01 2.99 0.28
N ALA A 75 1.05 4.30 0.07
CA ALA A 75 2.24 5.12 0.17
C ALA A 75 1.97 6.30 1.11
N LEU A 76 2.89 6.52 2.04
CA LEU A 76 2.89 7.64 2.97
C LEU A 76 4.16 8.46 2.74
N SER A 77 4.00 9.72 2.36
CA SER A 77 5.12 10.64 2.23
C SER A 77 5.45 11.28 3.60
N ARG A 78 6.60 11.93 3.70
CA ARG A 78 7.11 12.52 4.95
C ARG A 78 6.16 13.56 5.57
N ASN A 79 5.43 14.32 4.75
CA ASN A 79 4.50 15.35 5.21
C ASN A 79 3.12 14.80 5.60
N GLY A 80 2.91 13.49 5.49
CA GLY A 80 1.63 12.84 5.81
C GLY A 80 0.66 12.73 4.63
N GLU A 81 1.03 13.17 3.43
CA GLU A 81 0.26 12.84 2.24
C GLU A 81 0.22 11.32 2.06
N THR A 82 -0.99 10.82 1.85
CA THR A 82 -1.28 9.39 1.78
C THR A 82 -1.97 9.09 0.47
N ASN A 83 -1.45 8.11 -0.27
CA ASN A 83 -2.03 7.66 -1.53
C ASN A 83 -2.15 6.13 -1.52
N ALA A 84 -3.25 5.62 -2.03
CA ALA A 84 -3.46 4.19 -2.21
C ALA A 84 -3.91 3.90 -3.65
N SER A 85 -3.35 2.84 -4.22
CA SER A 85 -3.76 2.29 -5.51
C SER A 85 -4.05 0.80 -5.38
N ALA A 86 -5.02 0.32 -6.14
CA ALA A 86 -5.40 -1.08 -6.15
C ALA A 86 -5.46 -1.60 -7.60
N GLN A 87 -5.04 -2.84 -7.77
CA GLN A 87 -5.13 -3.58 -9.02
C GLN A 87 -5.59 -5.01 -8.74
N PRO A 88 -6.18 -5.73 -9.70
CA PRO A 88 -6.57 -7.13 -9.51
C PRO A 88 -5.41 -7.95 -8.95
N TYR A 89 -5.70 -8.79 -7.95
CA TYR A 89 -4.73 -9.73 -7.40
C TYR A 89 -4.75 -11.01 -8.23
N GLU A 90 -3.65 -11.29 -8.92
CA GLU A 90 -3.43 -12.56 -9.60
C GLU A 90 -2.62 -13.49 -8.69
N PRO A 91 -3.21 -14.57 -8.16
CA PRO A 91 -2.46 -15.54 -7.37
C PRO A 91 -1.44 -16.23 -8.27
N LEU A 92 -0.25 -16.43 -7.72
CA LEU A 92 0.75 -17.28 -8.38
C LEU A 92 0.28 -18.73 -8.33
N ALA A 93 0.59 -19.49 -9.38
CA ALA A 93 0.32 -20.92 -9.41
C ALA A 93 1.01 -21.61 -8.22
N ALA A 94 0.32 -22.59 -7.61
CA ALA A 94 0.80 -23.25 -6.39
C ALA A 94 2.12 -24.04 -6.62
N ASP A 95 2.36 -24.44 -7.86
CA ASP A 95 3.53 -25.15 -8.34
C ASP A 95 4.60 -24.23 -8.94
N LYS A 96 4.45 -22.90 -8.80
CA LYS A 96 5.44 -21.96 -9.31
C LYS A 96 6.80 -22.16 -8.62
N VAL A 97 7.80 -22.56 -9.40
CA VAL A 97 9.21 -22.65 -8.99
C VAL A 97 9.81 -21.24 -9.02
N TRP A 98 10.49 -20.86 -7.93
CA TRP A 98 11.11 -19.54 -7.72
C TRP A 98 12.55 -19.50 -8.21
#